data_AF-A0A535UKJ4-F1
#
_entry.id   AF-A0A535UKJ4-F1
#
_cell.length_a   1.000
_cell.length_b   1.000
_cell.length_c   1.000
_cell.angle_alpha   90.00
_cell.angle_beta   90.00
_cell.angle_gamma   90.00
#
_symmetry.space_group_name_H-M   'P 1'
#
loop_
_entity.id
_entity.type
_entity.pdbx_description
1 polymer ?
#
loop_
_entity_poly.entity_id
_entity_poly.type
_entity_poly.pdbx_seq_one_letter_code
_entity_poly.pdbx_strand_id
1 'polypeptide(L)'
;MASTSTRDGTSTVPSLRSPGLWVALLAGAVVAVYAVATGGNDSSNSSVPKPAGTVSFSETSRNHVQGTVHYDHTPPAGGDHNPIWLNCGVYTQPVVDENAVHSLEHGAVWITYLPSLSNDQVATLRRTVQSHYGGGDRYVILSPYPGQPALVMATAWGNQLSVQSASDPRIAAFIEHFREGPQDLEHGAPCSGGVGKPSG
;
A
#
# COMPACT_ATOMS: atom_id res chain seq x y z
N MET A 1 37.88 -17.17 92.24
CA MET A 1 36.85 -18.02 91.60
C MET A 1 35.99 -17.08 90.76
N ALA A 2 36.45 -16.76 89.56
CA ALA A 2 36.20 -17.47 88.30
C ALA A 2 34.86 -17.06 87.65
N SER A 3 34.92 -16.10 86.73
CA SER A 3 34.30 -16.19 85.40
C SER A 3 34.68 -14.95 84.60
N THR A 4 35.48 -15.19 83.55
CA THR A 4 36.10 -14.18 82.71
C THR A 4 35.22 -13.90 81.51
N SER A 5 35.02 -12.61 81.26
CA SER A 5 34.28 -11.98 80.15
C SER A 5 34.72 -12.49 78.78
N THR A 6 33.77 -12.93 77.95
CA THR A 6 33.91 -13.16 76.52
C THR A 6 34.11 -11.85 75.76
N ARG A 7 35.09 -11.85 74.84
CA ARG A 7 35.42 -10.78 73.89
C ARG A 7 35.01 -11.15 72.47
N ASP A 8 34.83 -10.10 71.68
CA ASP A 8 34.42 -9.99 70.29
C ASP A 8 35.10 -10.92 69.27
N GLY A 9 34.33 -11.30 68.25
CA GLY A 9 34.79 -11.85 66.98
C GLY A 9 33.96 -11.27 65.84
N THR A 10 34.65 -10.59 64.92
CA THR A 10 34.16 -9.75 63.83
C THR A 10 33.85 -10.52 62.53
N SER A 11 33.04 -9.89 61.68
CA SER A 11 32.96 -10.02 60.21
C SER A 11 32.42 -11.36 59.66
N THR A 12 31.40 -11.41 58.81
CA THR A 12 31.41 -10.85 57.44
C THR A 12 30.00 -11.00 56.86
N VAL A 13 29.41 -9.92 56.33
CA VAL A 13 28.14 -9.95 55.60
C VAL A 13 28.46 -10.08 54.10
N PRO A 14 27.96 -11.10 53.36
CA PRO A 14 28.16 -11.14 51.92
C PRO A 14 27.24 -10.14 51.22
N SER A 15 27.82 -9.51 50.21
CA SER A 15 27.34 -8.39 49.41
C SER A 15 26.02 -8.63 48.65
N LEU A 16 25.14 -7.63 48.69
CA LEU A 16 24.18 -7.35 47.61
C LEU A 16 24.94 -7.08 46.30
N ARG A 17 24.72 -7.90 45.28
CA ARG A 17 24.85 -7.51 43.87
C ARG A 17 23.80 -8.25 43.06
N SER A 18 22.69 -7.56 42.77
CA SER A 18 21.79 -7.93 41.68
C SER A 18 22.21 -7.14 40.44
N PRO A 19 22.60 -7.79 39.33
CA PRO A 19 22.60 -7.15 38.03
C PRO A 19 21.55 -7.82 37.14
N GLY A 20 20.61 -7.05 36.61
CA GLY A 20 19.65 -7.60 35.65
C GLY A 20 18.49 -6.68 35.29
N LEU A 21 18.73 -5.36 35.16
CA LEU A 21 17.77 -4.46 34.54
C LEU A 21 17.93 -4.60 33.02
N TRP A 22 17.19 -5.50 32.39
CA TRP A 22 17.07 -5.55 30.93
C TRP A 22 16.16 -4.41 30.47
N VAL A 23 16.71 -3.22 30.32
CA VAL A 23 16.08 -2.17 29.52
C VAL A 23 16.41 -2.50 28.07
N ALA A 24 15.48 -3.17 27.39
CA ALA A 24 15.52 -3.32 25.95
C ALA A 24 15.36 -1.93 25.32
N LEU A 25 16.48 -1.33 24.91
CA LEU A 25 16.49 -0.19 24.00
C LEU A 25 15.98 -0.69 22.65
N LEU A 26 14.68 -0.48 22.39
CA LEU A 26 14.15 -0.53 21.04
C LEU A 26 14.72 0.69 20.29
N ALA A 27 15.90 0.50 19.69
CA ALA A 27 16.38 1.39 18.65
C ALA A 27 15.39 1.30 17.49
N GLY A 28 14.57 2.33 17.32
CA GLY A 28 13.70 2.46 16.16
C GLY A 28 14.57 2.44 14.90
N ALA A 29 14.40 1.40 14.09
CA ALA A 29 14.96 1.36 12.76
C ALA A 29 14.24 2.41 11.92
N VAL A 30 14.88 3.57 11.74
CA VAL A 30 14.49 4.52 10.70
C VAL A 30 14.90 3.88 9.38
N VAL A 31 13.94 3.24 8.70
CA VAL A 31 14.13 2.78 7.33
C VAL A 31 14.20 4.02 6.45
N ALA A 32 15.41 4.35 5.99
CA ALA A 32 15.61 5.38 4.99
C ALA A 32 15.07 4.86 3.65
N VAL A 33 13.90 5.34 3.25
CA VAL A 33 13.35 5.12 1.91
C VAL A 33 14.15 5.98 0.95
N TYR A 34 15.00 5.35 0.14
CA TYR A 34 15.67 6.02 -0.96
C TYR A 34 14.75 6.03 -2.17
N ALA A 35 14.04 7.15 -2.37
CA ALA A 35 13.31 7.41 -3.60
C ALA A 35 14.31 7.71 -4.73
N VAL A 36 14.52 6.73 -5.63
CA VAL A 36 15.25 6.97 -6.88
C VAL A 36 14.22 7.38 -7.93
N ALA A 37 14.05 8.68 -8.14
CA ALA A 37 13.30 9.19 -9.28
C ALA A 37 14.09 8.92 -10.56
N THR A 38 13.85 7.77 -11.20
CA THR A 38 14.33 7.54 -12.56
C THR A 38 13.37 8.25 -13.52
N GLY A 39 13.86 9.32 -14.16
CA GLY A 39 13.16 9.98 -15.26
C GLY A 39 13.20 9.09 -16.49
N GLY A 40 12.31 8.11 -16.57
CA GLY A 40 12.04 7.35 -17.78
C GLY A 40 11.28 8.20 -18.80
N ASN A 41 11.71 8.18 -20.06
CA ASN A 41 10.95 8.72 -21.18
C ASN A 41 9.78 7.75 -21.45
N ASP A 42 8.70 7.89 -20.67
CA ASP A 42 7.51 7.05 -20.74
C ASP A 42 6.82 7.29 -22.10
N SER A 43 7.07 6.39 -23.05
CA SER A 43 6.34 6.33 -24.33
C SER A 43 4.95 5.74 -24.08
N SER A 44 4.18 6.47 -23.28
CA SER A 44 2.75 6.28 -23.07
C SER A 44 2.00 6.82 -24.27
N ASN A 45 1.07 6.02 -24.82
CA ASN A 45 0.17 6.47 -25.88
C ASN A 45 -0.92 7.42 -25.33
N SER A 46 -0.82 7.78 -24.04
CA SER A 46 -1.67 8.76 -23.38
C SER A 46 -1.17 10.17 -23.69
N SER A 47 -2.02 11.02 -24.26
CA SER A 47 -1.72 12.44 -24.48
C SER A 47 -1.61 13.24 -23.18
N VAL A 48 -1.96 12.62 -22.04
CA VAL A 48 -1.90 13.20 -20.70
C VAL A 48 -0.53 12.88 -20.08
N PRO A 49 0.28 13.87 -19.66
CA PRO A 49 1.56 13.62 -19.01
C PRO A 49 1.42 12.89 -17.67
N LYS A 50 2.46 12.12 -17.29
CA LYS A 50 2.53 11.48 -15.97
C LYS A 50 2.36 12.54 -14.85
N PRO A 51 1.42 12.38 -13.90
CA PRO A 51 1.20 13.38 -12.86
C PRO A 51 2.42 13.62 -11.97
N ALA A 52 2.67 14.87 -11.62
CA ALA A 52 3.77 15.25 -10.73
C ALA A 52 3.62 14.62 -9.34
N GLY A 53 4.71 14.05 -8.83
CA GLY A 53 4.75 13.32 -7.57
C GLY A 53 4.39 11.83 -7.70
N THR A 54 4.18 11.32 -8.91
CA THR A 54 4.11 9.87 -9.15
C THR A 54 5.48 9.23 -8.87
N VAL A 55 5.47 8.17 -8.06
CA VAL A 55 6.62 7.32 -7.79
C VAL A 55 6.48 6.04 -8.61
N SER A 56 7.57 5.61 -9.24
CA SER A 56 7.62 4.37 -10.01
C SER A 56 8.52 3.35 -9.31
N PHE A 57 8.11 2.09 -9.34
CA PHE A 57 8.79 0.95 -8.73
C PHE A 57 9.20 -0.07 -9.79
N SER A 58 10.31 -0.75 -9.55
CA SER A 58 10.73 -1.88 -10.39
C SER A 58 10.23 -3.17 -9.77
N GLU A 59 9.12 -3.68 -10.29
CA GLU A 59 8.58 -4.97 -9.86
C GLU A 59 9.44 -6.12 -10.40
N THR A 60 9.95 -6.95 -9.50
CA THR A 60 10.89 -8.04 -9.86
C THR A 60 10.21 -9.39 -10.05
N SER A 61 8.94 -9.51 -9.64
CA SER A 61 8.13 -10.73 -9.78
C SER A 61 6.71 -10.40 -10.25
N ARG A 62 6.03 -11.41 -10.81
CA ARG A 62 4.67 -11.32 -11.36
C ARG A 62 3.97 -12.68 -11.41
N ASN A 63 4.39 -13.62 -10.57
CA ASN A 63 3.88 -14.97 -10.65
C ASN A 63 2.43 -15.00 -10.16
N HIS A 64 1.59 -15.79 -10.84
CA HIS A 64 0.29 -16.14 -10.31
C HIS A 64 0.42 -17.17 -9.20
N VAL A 65 0.04 -16.81 -7.98
CA VAL A 65 0.15 -17.61 -6.76
C VAL A 65 -1.19 -17.76 -6.06
N GLN A 66 -1.33 -18.83 -5.27
CA GLN A 66 -2.49 -19.04 -4.41
C GLN A 66 -2.20 -18.54 -3.00
N GLY A 67 -3.20 -17.98 -2.33
CA GLY A 67 -3.09 -17.52 -0.95
C GLY A 67 -2.55 -16.10 -0.81
N THR A 68 -1.99 -15.81 0.37
CA THR A 68 -1.57 -14.46 0.76
C THR A 68 -0.15 -14.15 0.29
N VAL A 69 0.06 -12.93 -0.20
CA VAL A 69 1.36 -12.40 -0.60
C VAL A 69 1.78 -11.29 0.36
N HIS A 70 3.09 -11.22 0.62
CA HIS A 70 3.68 -10.08 1.33
C HIS A 70 4.18 -9.06 0.32
N TYR A 71 3.72 -7.82 0.43
CA TYR A 71 4.08 -6.72 -0.46
C TYR A 71 4.93 -5.69 0.27
N ASP A 72 5.88 -5.12 -0.45
CA ASP A 72 6.76 -4.05 0.06
C ASP A 72 6.06 -2.68 0.14
N HIS A 73 4.91 -2.55 -0.52
CA HIS A 73 4.16 -1.31 -0.67
C HIS A 73 2.72 -1.47 -0.19
N THR A 74 2.15 -0.39 0.34
CA THR A 74 0.79 -0.38 0.90
C THR A 74 0.06 0.88 0.41
N PRO A 75 -0.96 0.75 -0.46
CA PRO A 75 -1.40 -0.47 -1.15
C PRO A 75 -0.30 -1.10 -2.02
N PRO A 76 -0.40 -2.38 -2.39
CA PRO A 76 0.52 -3.02 -3.32
C PRO A 76 0.48 -2.37 -4.71
N ALA A 77 1.65 -2.18 -5.33
CA ALA A 77 1.78 -1.60 -6.66
C ALA A 77 2.10 -2.65 -7.76
N GLY A 78 2.25 -3.92 -7.41
CA GLY A 78 2.65 -5.00 -8.30
C GLY A 78 3.20 -6.18 -7.52
N GLY A 79 3.81 -7.13 -8.23
CA GLY A 79 4.42 -8.33 -7.64
C GLY A 79 3.61 -9.61 -7.90
N ASP A 80 3.94 -10.67 -7.15
CA ASP A 80 3.18 -11.92 -7.19
C ASP A 80 1.74 -11.69 -6.72
N HIS A 81 0.78 -12.34 -7.35
CA HIS A 81 -0.64 -12.04 -7.13
C HIS A 81 -1.55 -13.21 -7.50
N ASN A 82 -2.84 -13.11 -7.23
CA ASN A 82 -3.77 -14.23 -7.40
C ASN A 82 -3.98 -14.54 -8.89
N PRO A 83 -4.17 -15.78 -9.36
CA PRO A 83 -4.51 -16.06 -10.77
C PRO A 83 -5.91 -15.59 -11.21
N ILE A 84 -6.75 -15.11 -10.29
CA ILE A 84 -8.07 -14.57 -10.63
C ILE A 84 -8.09 -13.08 -10.31
N TRP A 85 -8.45 -12.25 -11.28
CA TRP A 85 -8.54 -10.80 -11.10
C TRP A 85 -9.77 -10.37 -10.32
N LEU A 86 -9.71 -9.17 -9.76
CA LEU A 86 -10.85 -8.47 -9.19
C LEU A 86 -11.65 -7.76 -10.30
N ASN A 87 -12.97 -7.84 -10.24
CA ASN A 87 -13.83 -7.04 -11.08
C ASN A 87 -13.63 -5.54 -10.80
N CYS A 88 -13.34 -4.75 -11.82
CA CYS A 88 -13.22 -3.30 -11.69
C CYS A 88 -14.57 -2.68 -11.31
N GLY A 89 -14.53 -1.70 -10.41
CA GLY A 89 -15.70 -0.97 -9.98
C GLY A 89 -15.55 -0.34 -8.59
N VAL A 90 -16.67 0.13 -8.04
CA VAL A 90 -16.70 0.79 -6.72
C VAL A 90 -16.99 -0.22 -5.63
N TYR A 91 -16.13 -0.31 -4.63
CA TYR A 91 -16.29 -1.16 -3.45
C TYR A 91 -16.46 -0.28 -2.20
N THR A 92 -17.45 -0.61 -1.37
CA THR A 92 -17.68 0.06 -0.09
C THR A 92 -16.93 -0.59 1.07
N GLN A 93 -16.18 -1.66 0.81
CA GLN A 93 -15.38 -2.42 1.76
C GLN A 93 -13.99 -2.66 1.15
N PRO A 94 -12.97 -2.92 1.99
CA PRO A 94 -11.65 -3.31 1.49
C PRO A 94 -11.76 -4.54 0.59
N VAL A 95 -10.89 -4.60 -0.41
CA VAL A 95 -10.80 -5.71 -1.36
C VAL A 95 -9.58 -6.56 -1.04
N VAL A 96 -9.50 -7.76 -1.61
CA VAL A 96 -8.32 -8.63 -1.47
C VAL A 96 -7.21 -8.11 -2.37
N ASP A 97 -6.07 -7.83 -1.78
CA ASP A 97 -4.91 -7.22 -2.44
C ASP A 97 -4.47 -8.02 -3.66
N GLU A 98 -4.30 -9.33 -3.51
CA GLU A 98 -3.80 -10.21 -4.57
C GLU A 98 -4.72 -10.24 -5.79
N ASN A 99 -6.03 -10.04 -5.61
CA ASN A 99 -6.97 -9.94 -6.73
C ASN A 99 -6.93 -8.55 -7.37
N ALA A 100 -6.78 -7.49 -6.57
CA ALA A 100 -6.65 -6.13 -7.07
C ALA A 100 -5.34 -5.94 -7.86
N VAL A 101 -4.23 -6.52 -7.40
CA VAL A 101 -2.93 -6.49 -8.10
C VAL A 101 -3.00 -7.18 -9.46
N HIS A 102 -3.71 -8.29 -9.59
CA HIS A 102 -3.97 -8.89 -10.90
C HIS A 102 -4.69 -7.90 -11.82
N SER A 103 -5.73 -7.22 -11.32
CA SER A 103 -6.41 -6.20 -12.13
C SER A 103 -5.47 -5.05 -12.53
N LEU A 104 -4.48 -4.69 -11.71
CA LEU A 104 -3.44 -3.75 -12.11
C LEU A 104 -2.59 -4.29 -13.27
N GLU A 105 -2.28 -5.59 -13.30
CA GLU A 105 -1.56 -6.25 -14.40
C GLU A 105 -2.31 -6.13 -15.74
N HIS A 106 -3.64 -6.20 -15.69
CA HIS A 106 -4.56 -6.00 -16.83
C HIS A 106 -4.71 -4.52 -17.23
N GLY A 107 -4.19 -3.59 -16.44
CA GLY A 107 -4.26 -2.15 -16.69
C GLY A 107 -5.35 -1.39 -15.96
N ALA A 108 -5.85 -1.95 -14.87
CA ALA A 108 -6.68 -1.19 -13.95
C ALA A 108 -5.86 -0.12 -13.20
N VAL A 109 -6.55 0.97 -12.85
CA VAL A 109 -6.10 1.91 -11.83
C VAL A 109 -6.89 1.67 -10.55
N TRP A 110 -6.19 1.47 -9.44
CA TRP A 110 -6.80 1.32 -8.12
C TRP A 110 -6.69 2.60 -7.31
N ILE A 111 -7.84 3.25 -7.12
CA ILE A 111 -8.00 4.40 -6.25
C ILE A 111 -8.38 3.92 -4.85
N THR A 112 -7.54 4.19 -3.87
CA THR A 112 -7.78 3.82 -2.48
C THR A 112 -7.88 5.03 -1.58
N TYR A 113 -8.66 4.92 -0.51
CA TYR A 113 -8.82 5.98 0.48
C TYR A 113 -8.80 5.47 1.91
N LEU A 114 -8.33 6.31 2.83
CA LEU A 114 -8.41 5.99 4.26
C LEU A 114 -9.89 5.93 4.71
N PRO A 115 -10.31 4.95 5.52
CA PRO A 115 -11.69 4.85 6.00
C PRO A 115 -12.19 6.06 6.79
N SER A 116 -11.28 6.90 7.29
CA SER A 116 -11.59 8.15 7.99
C SER A 116 -11.89 9.33 7.05
N LEU A 117 -11.77 9.17 5.73
CA LEU A 117 -12.09 10.19 4.75
C LEU A 117 -13.58 10.55 4.82
N SER A 118 -13.92 11.85 4.70
CA SER A 118 -15.31 12.28 4.82
C SER A 118 -16.19 11.75 3.69
N ASN A 119 -17.48 11.56 3.97
CA ASN A 119 -18.44 11.08 2.98
C ASN A 119 -18.48 11.94 1.71
N ASP A 120 -18.33 13.25 1.83
CA ASP A 120 -18.31 14.18 0.68
C ASP A 120 -17.08 13.96 -0.20
N GLN A 121 -15.93 13.67 0.41
CA GLN A 121 -14.70 13.34 -0.32
C GLN A 121 -14.81 11.95 -0.97
N VAL A 122 -15.37 10.96 -0.29
CA VAL A 122 -15.64 9.63 -0.90
C VAL A 122 -16.61 9.76 -2.08
N ALA A 123 -17.66 10.59 -1.94
CA ALA A 123 -18.59 10.88 -3.04
C ALA A 123 -17.90 11.58 -4.21
N THR A 124 -16.90 12.43 -3.93
CA THR A 124 -16.06 13.08 -4.95
C THR A 124 -15.22 12.04 -5.71
N LEU A 125 -14.50 11.15 -5.00
CA LEU A 125 -13.76 10.06 -5.63
C LEU A 125 -14.67 9.19 -6.49
N ARG A 126 -15.86 8.84 -6.00
CA ARG A 126 -16.82 8.03 -6.73
C ARG A 126 -17.22 8.69 -8.05
N ARG A 127 -17.50 10.01 -8.03
CA ARG A 127 -17.83 10.76 -9.26
C ARG A 127 -16.67 10.78 -10.24
N THR A 128 -15.45 11.05 -9.77
CA THR A 128 -14.24 11.04 -10.62
C THR A 128 -14.05 9.67 -11.26
N VAL A 129 -14.07 8.60 -10.48
CA VAL A 129 -13.91 7.23 -10.98
C VAL A 129 -15.01 6.89 -12.00
N GLN A 130 -16.27 7.20 -11.69
CA GLN A 130 -17.39 6.93 -12.59
C GLN A 130 -17.36 7.75 -13.89
N SER A 131 -16.83 8.98 -13.88
CA SER A 131 -16.68 9.76 -15.12
C SER A 131 -15.64 9.18 -16.07
N HIS A 132 -14.77 8.31 -15.58
CA HIS A 132 -13.81 7.59 -16.40
C HIS A 132 -14.34 6.23 -16.87
N TYR A 133 -15.50 5.77 -16.43
CA TYR A 133 -16.07 4.53 -16.97
C TYR A 133 -16.49 4.73 -18.43
N GLY A 134 -15.95 3.90 -19.32
CA GLY A 134 -16.26 3.91 -20.75
C GLY A 134 -15.61 2.70 -21.43
N GLY A 135 -16.16 2.28 -22.57
CA GLY A 135 -15.77 1.00 -23.19
C GLY A 135 -16.47 -0.21 -22.53
N GLY A 136 -16.08 -1.42 -22.93
CA GLY A 136 -16.65 -2.66 -22.39
C GLY A 136 -16.25 -2.96 -20.94
N ASP A 137 -15.10 -2.45 -20.50
CA ASP A 137 -14.52 -2.66 -19.17
C ASP A 137 -14.17 -1.34 -18.50
N ARG A 138 -14.33 -1.28 -17.17
CA ARG A 138 -14.23 -0.03 -16.40
C ARG A 138 -12.80 0.40 -16.11
N TYR A 139 -11.87 -0.56 -16.02
CA TYR A 139 -10.45 -0.41 -15.67
C TYR A 139 -10.12 0.55 -14.50
N VAL A 140 -11.06 0.82 -13.61
CA VAL A 140 -10.81 1.62 -12.40
C VAL A 140 -11.53 0.97 -11.22
N ILE A 141 -10.76 0.72 -10.15
CA ILE A 141 -11.23 0.20 -8.88
C ILE A 141 -11.24 1.35 -7.87
N LEU A 142 -12.30 1.45 -7.06
CA LEU A 142 -12.35 2.36 -5.91
C LEU A 142 -12.65 1.54 -4.66
N SER A 143 -11.82 1.62 -3.61
CA SER A 143 -12.12 0.96 -2.33
C SER A 143 -11.50 1.68 -1.13
N PRO A 144 -12.06 1.52 0.09
CA PRO A 144 -11.33 1.91 1.29
C PRO A 144 -10.11 0.99 1.48
N TYR A 145 -9.03 1.52 2.04
CA TYR A 145 -7.82 0.78 2.39
C TYR A 145 -7.31 1.24 3.76
N PRO A 146 -7.59 0.50 4.84
CA PRO A 146 -7.10 0.81 6.17
C PRO A 146 -5.56 0.76 6.23
N GLY A 147 -4.94 1.78 6.83
CA GLY A 147 -3.49 1.80 7.05
C GLY A 147 -2.64 2.30 5.88
N GLN A 148 -3.24 2.74 4.76
CA GLN A 148 -2.49 3.42 3.70
C GLN A 148 -1.85 4.74 4.20
N PRO A 149 -0.68 5.14 3.68
CA PRO A 149 0.11 6.27 4.21
C PRO A 149 -0.45 7.68 3.88
N ALA A 150 -1.37 7.80 2.92
CA ALA A 150 -1.96 9.08 2.50
C ALA A 150 -3.49 9.04 2.54
N LEU A 151 -4.17 10.20 2.52
CA LEU A 151 -5.63 10.26 2.54
C LEU A 151 -6.27 9.57 1.33
N VAL A 152 -5.67 9.75 0.15
CA VAL A 152 -6.04 9.09 -1.09
C VAL A 152 -4.78 8.66 -1.83
N MET A 153 -4.79 7.45 -2.38
CA MET A 153 -3.73 6.96 -3.26
C MET A 153 -4.32 6.48 -4.58
N ALA A 154 -3.59 6.67 -5.66
CA ALA A 154 -3.87 6.10 -6.96
C ALA A 154 -2.71 5.18 -7.34
N THR A 155 -3.04 3.95 -7.71
CA THR A 155 -2.05 2.91 -8.02
C THR A 155 -2.32 2.32 -9.39
N ALA A 156 -1.30 2.19 -10.20
CA ALA A 156 -1.24 1.38 -11.41
C ALA A 156 -0.05 0.42 -11.28
N TRP A 157 0.10 -0.55 -12.19
CA TRP A 157 1.24 -1.47 -12.14
C TRP A 157 2.57 -0.71 -12.08
N GLY A 158 3.34 -0.94 -11.01
CA GLY A 158 4.62 -0.30 -10.73
C GLY A 158 4.57 1.22 -10.50
N ASN A 159 3.40 1.83 -10.30
CA ASN A 159 3.27 3.29 -10.21
C ASN A 159 2.28 3.72 -9.14
N GLN A 160 2.65 4.72 -8.33
CA GLN A 160 1.78 5.26 -7.29
C GLN A 160 1.83 6.77 -7.19
N LEU A 161 0.66 7.35 -6.90
CA LEU A 161 0.49 8.75 -6.56
C LEU A 161 -0.22 8.86 -5.21
N SER A 162 0.37 9.62 -4.29
CA SER A 162 -0.25 9.97 -3.00
C SER A 162 -0.76 11.40 -3.02
N VAL A 163 -2.01 11.61 -2.59
CA VAL A 163 -2.61 12.94 -2.48
C VAL A 163 -3.37 13.11 -1.16
N GLN A 164 -3.57 14.37 -0.77
CA GLN A 164 -4.20 14.74 0.51
C GLN A 164 -5.66 15.18 0.35
N SER A 165 -6.22 15.15 -0.87
CA SER A 165 -7.62 15.50 -1.12
C SER A 165 -8.21 14.66 -2.23
N ALA A 166 -9.47 14.25 -2.06
CA ALA A 166 -10.25 13.60 -3.10
C ALA A 166 -10.51 14.45 -4.35
N SER A 167 -10.36 15.77 -4.24
CA SER A 167 -10.52 16.71 -5.36
C SER A 167 -9.20 17.07 -6.03
N ASP A 168 -8.08 16.42 -5.67
CA ASP A 168 -6.79 16.69 -6.31
C ASP A 168 -6.86 16.31 -7.80
N PRO A 169 -6.65 17.26 -8.73
CA PRO A 169 -6.80 17.01 -10.16
C PRO A 169 -5.83 15.94 -10.69
N ARG A 170 -4.74 15.66 -9.95
CA ARG A 170 -3.79 14.62 -10.32
C ARG A 170 -4.39 13.21 -10.24
N ILE A 171 -5.49 13.00 -9.51
CA ILE A 171 -6.20 11.72 -9.49
C ILE A 171 -6.76 11.40 -10.89
N ALA A 172 -7.49 12.35 -11.49
CA ALA A 172 -8.05 12.19 -12.83
C ALA A 172 -6.93 12.02 -13.87
N ALA A 173 -5.89 12.86 -13.80
CA ALA A 173 -4.74 12.75 -14.68
C ALA A 173 -4.00 11.41 -14.55
N PHE A 174 -3.95 10.83 -13.33
CA PHE A 174 -3.36 9.50 -13.12
C PHE A 174 -4.18 8.41 -13.80
N ILE A 175 -5.50 8.46 -13.65
CA ILE A 175 -6.41 7.52 -14.34
C ILE A 175 -6.24 7.64 -15.86
N GLU A 176 -6.25 8.85 -16.40
CA GLU A 176 -6.11 9.08 -17.85
C GLU A 176 -4.73 8.67 -18.40
N HIS A 177 -3.67 8.82 -17.60
CA HIS A 177 -2.32 8.45 -18.02
C HIS A 177 -2.11 6.94 -18.01
N PHE A 178 -2.48 6.28 -16.90
CA PHE A 178 -2.09 4.89 -16.62
C PHE A 178 -3.15 3.85 -16.96
N ARG A 179 -4.44 4.19 -16.99
CA ARG A 179 -5.47 3.19 -17.29
C ARG A 179 -5.27 2.64 -18.69
N GLU A 180 -5.15 1.32 -18.81
CA GLU A 180 -4.81 0.66 -20.07
C GLU A 180 -3.57 1.33 -20.71
N GLY A 181 -2.55 1.59 -19.90
CA GLY A 181 -1.29 2.18 -20.35
C GLY A 181 -0.29 1.11 -20.81
N PRO A 182 0.84 1.50 -21.43
CA PRO A 182 1.84 0.54 -21.92
C PRO A 182 2.64 -0.15 -20.80
N GLN A 183 2.56 0.34 -19.56
CA GLN A 183 3.17 -0.30 -18.40
C GLN A 183 2.45 -1.60 -18.00
N ASP A 184 1.23 -1.79 -18.50
CA ASP A 184 0.39 -2.94 -18.20
C ASP A 184 0.86 -4.14 -19.00
N LEU A 185 1.06 -5.25 -18.32
CA LEU A 185 1.71 -6.43 -18.89
C LEU A 185 0.74 -7.25 -19.73
N GLU A 186 -0.54 -7.21 -19.37
CA GLU A 186 -1.65 -7.86 -20.08
C GLU A 186 -2.66 -6.82 -20.56
N HIS A 187 -2.15 -5.77 -21.21
CA HIS A 187 -2.96 -4.67 -21.73
C HIS A 187 -4.18 -5.16 -22.54
N GLY A 188 -5.38 -4.73 -22.11
CA GLY A 188 -6.66 -5.08 -22.73
C GLY A 188 -7.26 -6.41 -22.26
N ALA A 189 -6.64 -7.11 -21.32
CA ALA A 189 -7.24 -8.23 -20.63
C ALA A 189 -8.43 -7.75 -19.77
N PRO A 190 -9.51 -8.53 -19.66
CA PRO A 190 -10.76 -8.04 -19.09
C PRO A 190 -10.58 -7.63 -17.62
N CYS A 191 -11.21 -6.53 -17.23
CA CYS A 191 -11.38 -6.19 -15.81
C CYS A 191 -12.80 -6.52 -15.30
N SER A 192 -13.46 -7.48 -15.93
CA SER A 192 -14.75 -8.03 -15.54
C SER A 192 -14.75 -9.56 -15.69
N GLY A 193 -15.71 -10.27 -15.08
CA GLY A 193 -15.77 -11.74 -15.09
C GLY A 193 -14.86 -12.45 -14.07
N GLY A 194 -14.13 -11.70 -13.24
CA GLY A 194 -13.32 -12.20 -12.12
C GLY A 194 -14.11 -12.26 -10.80
N VAL A 195 -13.41 -12.14 -9.68
CA VAL A 195 -14.00 -12.13 -8.33
C VAL A 195 -14.45 -10.74 -7.90
N GLY A 196 -15.20 -10.66 -6.80
CA GLY A 196 -15.70 -9.39 -6.25
C GLY A 196 -16.98 -8.91 -6.94
N LYS A 197 -17.83 -8.22 -6.17
CA LYS A 197 -19.09 -7.64 -6.64
C LYS A 197 -19.05 -6.13 -6.41
N PRO A 198 -18.66 -5.33 -7.42
CA PRO A 198 -18.67 -3.88 -7.28
C PRO A 198 -20.11 -3.36 -7.16
N SER A 199 -20.22 -2.22 -6.51
CA SER A 199 -21.45 -1.46 -6.31
C SER A 199 -21.75 -0.66 -7.58
N GLY A 200 -22.82 -1.03 -8.28
CA GLY A 200 -23.25 -0.38 -9.52
C GLY A 200 -22.72 -1.07 -10.76
#